data_AF-A0A0A0DRG4-F1
#
_entry.id   AF-A0A0A0DRG4-F1
#
_cell.length_a   1.000
_cell.length_b   1.000
_cell.length_c   1.000
_cell.angle_alpha   90.00
_cell.angle_beta   90.00
_cell.angle_gamma   90.00
#
_symmetry.space_group_name_H-M   'P 1'
#
loop_
_entity.id
_entity.type
_entity.pdbx_description
1 polymer ?
#
loop_
_entity_poly.entity_id
_entity_poly.type
_entity_poly.pdbx_seq_one_letter_code
_entity_poly.pdbx_strand_id
1 'polypeptide(L)'
;MKQRNRLSRAQRRMLYASTAALVLTGLMWLSVHQLAWPVMSRASMEGLPSPWEPWLMKLHGAAMMVMLFMVGRISSTHVMRGLRLHWRVRDGIGLLVGGALLALTGYSLYYLIPDDWRDANGWVHAAIGTLWAATLLWHRRRPPGR
;
A
#
# COMPACT_ATOMS: atom_id res chain seq x y z
N MET A 1 -30.58 4.20 -16.44
CA MET A 1 -29.28 4.91 -16.34
C MET A 1 -28.40 4.25 -15.28
N LYS A 2 -27.27 3.61 -15.64
CA LYS A 2 -26.32 3.08 -14.63
C LYS A 2 -25.70 4.24 -13.86
N GLN A 3 -26.22 4.49 -12.65
CA GLN A 3 -25.66 5.48 -11.75
C GLN A 3 -24.17 5.19 -11.51
N ARG A 4 -23.31 6.15 -11.87
CA ARG A 4 -21.85 6.01 -11.80
C ARG A 4 -21.40 5.83 -10.35
N ASN A 5 -20.93 4.63 -9.99
CA ASN A 5 -20.24 4.38 -8.71
C ASN A 5 -18.82 4.98 -8.77
N ARG A 6 -18.68 6.25 -8.40
CA ARG A 6 -17.40 6.99 -8.47
C ARG A 6 -17.09 7.66 -7.15
N LEU A 7 -15.80 7.68 -6.82
CA LEU A 7 -15.28 8.49 -5.72
C LEU A 7 -15.42 9.98 -6.02
N SER A 8 -15.57 10.79 -4.97
CA SER A 8 -15.41 12.24 -5.09
C SER A 8 -13.98 12.59 -5.53
N ARG A 9 -13.80 13.78 -6.11
CA ARG A 9 -12.47 14.23 -6.58
C ARG A 9 -11.45 14.25 -5.43
N ALA A 10 -11.86 14.70 -4.25
CA ALA A 10 -11.01 14.75 -3.06
C ALA A 10 -10.61 13.34 -2.58
N GLN A 11 -11.59 12.45 -2.40
CA GLN A 11 -11.34 11.07 -1.97
C GLN A 11 -10.39 10.35 -2.93
N ARG A 12 -10.60 10.54 -4.24
CA ARG A 12 -9.73 9.95 -5.26
C ARG A 12 -8.30 10.49 -5.20
N ARG A 13 -8.12 11.81 -5.02
CA ARG A 13 -6.80 12.42 -4.88
C ARG A 13 -6.09 11.90 -3.64
N MET A 14 -6.75 11.85 -2.50
CA MET A 14 -6.19 11.34 -1.25
C MET A 14 -5.81 9.86 -1.36
N LEU A 15 -6.66 9.03 -1.96
CA LEU A 15 -6.36 7.61 -2.19
C LEU A 15 -5.11 7.42 -3.04
N TYR A 16 -4.98 8.14 -4.16
CA TYR A 16 -3.81 8.00 -5.03
C TYR A 16 -2.55 8.64 -4.44
N ALA A 17 -2.67 9.77 -3.74
CA ALA A 17 -1.54 10.40 -3.08
C ALA A 17 -0.98 9.48 -1.98
N SER A 18 -1.85 8.91 -1.12
CA SER A 18 -1.43 7.94 -0.09
C SER A 18 -0.87 6.66 -0.70
N THR A 19 -1.48 6.12 -1.76
CA THR A 19 -0.94 4.95 -2.48
C THR A 19 0.46 5.24 -3.03
N ALA A 20 0.64 6.37 -3.71
CA ALA A 20 1.93 6.76 -4.27
C ALA A 20 2.97 6.97 -3.17
N ALA A 21 2.62 7.65 -2.08
CA ALA A 21 3.50 7.84 -0.94
C ALA A 21 3.93 6.51 -0.33
N LEU A 22 2.99 5.58 -0.10
CA LEU A 22 3.27 4.25 0.44
C LEU A 22 4.20 3.44 -0.47
N VAL A 23 3.90 3.38 -1.78
CA VAL A 23 4.72 2.63 -2.74
C VAL A 23 6.12 3.25 -2.85
N LEU A 24 6.23 4.57 -3.01
CA LEU A 24 7.52 5.24 -3.17
C LEU A 24 8.37 5.10 -1.92
N THR A 25 7.80 5.36 -0.74
CA THR A 25 8.54 5.23 0.53
C THR A 25 8.93 3.77 0.81
N GLY A 26 8.06 2.80 0.50
CA GLY A 26 8.37 1.37 0.66
C GLY A 26 9.47 0.88 -0.28
N LEU A 27 9.43 1.25 -1.57
CA LEU A 27 10.47 0.90 -2.52
C LEU A 27 11.81 1.58 -2.21
N MET A 28 11.77 2.85 -1.78
CA MET A 28 12.96 3.56 -1.31
C MET A 28 13.51 2.89 -0.05
N TRP A 29 12.65 2.47 0.88
CA TRP A 29 13.07 1.79 2.10
C TRP A 29 13.74 0.45 1.77
N LEU A 30 13.16 -0.39 0.90
CA LEU A 30 13.80 -1.62 0.42
C LEU A 30 15.16 -1.33 -0.25
N SER A 31 15.25 -0.24 -1.02
CA SER A 31 16.49 0.16 -1.66
C SER A 31 17.57 0.50 -0.63
N VAL A 32 17.23 1.20 0.45
CA VAL A 32 18.22 1.62 1.46
C VAL A 32 18.41 0.62 2.60
N HIS A 33 17.54 -0.36 2.75
CA HIS A 33 17.65 -1.36 3.82
C HIS A 33 18.20 -2.69 3.29
N GLN A 34 17.70 -3.16 2.14
CA GLN A 34 17.98 -4.51 1.64
C GLN A 34 18.85 -4.57 0.38
N LEU A 35 18.86 -3.51 -0.44
CA LEU A 35 19.45 -3.59 -1.78
C LEU A 35 20.72 -2.75 -1.95
N ALA A 36 20.58 -1.44 -2.10
CA ALA A 36 21.63 -0.55 -2.56
C ALA A 36 22.56 -0.08 -1.44
N TRP A 37 22.03 0.32 -0.29
CA TRP A 37 22.84 0.88 0.80
C TRP A 37 23.91 -0.09 1.35
N PRO A 38 23.63 -1.39 1.58
CA PRO A 38 24.64 -2.31 2.09
C PRO A 38 25.89 -2.42 1.19
N VAL A 39 25.73 -2.15 -0.12
CA VAL A 39 26.81 -2.21 -1.11
C VAL A 39 27.42 -0.83 -1.39
N MET A 40 26.62 0.23 -1.28
CA MET A 40 27.01 1.60 -1.65
C MET A 40 27.45 2.46 -0.46
N SER A 41 27.36 1.96 0.77
CA SER A 41 27.79 2.71 1.96
C SER A 41 29.27 3.06 1.87
N ARG A 42 29.63 4.26 2.33
CA ARG A 42 31.05 4.63 2.53
C ARG A 42 31.68 3.66 3.53
N ALA A 43 32.99 3.43 3.42
CA ALA A 43 33.73 2.58 4.37
C ALA A 43 33.50 3.00 5.85
N SER A 44 33.35 4.29 6.13
CA SER A 44 33.05 4.79 7.48
C SER A 44 31.62 4.50 7.98
N MET A 45 30.76 3.94 7.13
CA MET A 45 29.36 3.63 7.40
C MET A 45 29.02 2.17 7.07
N GLU A 46 30.03 1.34 6.83
CA GLU A 46 29.88 -0.08 6.56
C GLU A 46 29.21 -0.76 7.76
N GLY A 47 28.17 -1.57 7.49
CA GLY A 47 27.37 -2.23 8.52
C GLY A 47 26.42 -1.32 9.30
N LEU A 48 26.41 -0.01 9.07
CA LEU A 48 25.45 0.91 9.69
C LEU A 48 24.16 1.02 8.85
N PRO A 49 22.97 1.12 9.48
CA PRO A 49 21.72 1.40 8.78
C PRO A 49 21.77 2.72 8.01
N SER A 50 20.98 2.84 6.95
CA SER A 50 20.93 4.07 6.17
C SER A 50 20.32 5.21 7.00
N PRO A 51 20.89 6.43 6.97
CA PRO A 51 20.32 7.58 7.69
C PRO A 51 18.91 7.97 7.19
N TRP A 52 18.49 7.46 6.04
CA TRP A 52 17.17 7.69 5.46
C TRP A 52 16.09 6.74 6.00
N GLU A 53 16.45 5.60 6.58
CA GLU A 53 15.47 4.61 7.07
C GLU A 53 14.45 5.21 8.03
N PRO A 54 14.83 5.99 9.07
CA PRO A 54 13.85 6.55 10.01
C PRO A 54 12.87 7.51 9.34
N TRP A 55 13.32 8.28 8.35
CA TRP A 55 12.48 9.25 7.64
C TRP A 55 11.50 8.56 6.71
N LEU A 56 11.96 7.56 5.97
CA LEU A 56 11.12 6.74 5.11
C LEU A 56 10.03 6.04 5.92
N MET A 57 10.38 5.48 7.08
CA MET A 57 9.40 4.83 7.97
C MET A 57 8.38 5.81 8.55
N LYS A 58 8.79 7.01 8.97
CA LYS A 58 7.86 8.05 9.44
C LYS A 58 6.86 8.46 8.35
N LEU A 59 7.35 8.70 7.14
CA LEU A 59 6.50 9.08 6.00
C LEU A 59 5.57 7.92 5.58
N HIS A 60 6.08 6.69 5.56
CA HIS A 60 5.30 5.50 5.24
C HIS A 60 4.18 5.29 6.27
N GLY A 61 4.51 5.34 7.57
CA GLY A 61 3.53 5.25 8.65
C GLY A 61 2.47 6.35 8.59
N ALA A 62 2.85 7.60 8.33
CA ALA A 62 1.90 8.70 8.15
C ALA A 62 0.96 8.46 6.95
N ALA A 63 1.51 8.03 5.82
CA ALA A 63 0.72 7.70 4.62
C ALA A 63 -0.24 6.51 4.87
N MET A 64 0.19 5.53 5.67
CA MET A 64 -0.65 4.39 6.08
C MET A 64 -1.86 4.86 6.89
N MET A 65 -1.69 5.78 7.84
CA MET A 65 -2.82 6.32 8.63
C MET A 65 -3.87 6.99 7.72
N VAL A 66 -3.42 7.78 6.75
CA VAL A 66 -4.31 8.39 5.75
C VAL A 66 -5.00 7.30 4.92
N MET A 67 -4.28 6.26 4.50
CA MET A 67 -4.85 5.15 3.73
C MET A 67 -5.93 4.41 4.52
N LEU A 68 -5.68 4.04 5.78
CA LEU A 68 -6.66 3.34 6.64
C LEU A 68 -7.94 4.16 6.82
N PHE A 69 -7.80 5.45 7.14
CA PHE A 69 -8.93 6.38 7.23
C PHE A 69 -9.71 6.43 5.91
N MET A 70 -9.00 6.55 4.79
CA MET A 70 -9.61 6.61 3.46
C MET A 70 -10.33 5.32 3.10
N VAL A 71 -9.74 4.14 3.36
CA VAL A 71 -10.38 2.84 3.12
C VAL A 71 -11.68 2.73 3.91
N GLY A 72 -11.69 3.11 5.20
CA GLY A 72 -12.91 3.15 6.00
C GLY A 72 -13.97 4.08 5.41
N ARG A 73 -13.57 5.32 5.05
CA ARG A 73 -14.48 6.30 4.45
C ARG A 73 -15.06 5.83 3.13
N ILE A 74 -14.23 5.27 2.24
CA ILE A 74 -14.63 4.80 0.91
C ILE A 74 -15.50 3.54 1.02
N SER A 75 -15.29 2.71 2.03
CA SER A 75 -16.06 1.48 2.26
C SER A 75 -17.56 1.77 2.43
N SER A 76 -17.90 2.76 3.27
CA SER A 76 -19.29 3.16 3.52
C SER A 76 -20.07 3.65 2.29
N THR A 77 -19.37 4.10 1.24
CA THR A 77 -19.98 4.75 0.08
C THR A 77 -19.75 3.98 -1.22
N HIS A 78 -18.50 3.86 -1.66
CA HIS A 78 -18.13 3.26 -2.93
C HIS A 78 -18.20 1.74 -2.93
N VAL A 79 -17.70 1.10 -1.88
CA VAL A 79 -17.68 -0.37 -1.77
C VAL A 79 -19.11 -0.88 -1.62
N MET A 80 -19.86 -0.39 -0.64
CA MET A 80 -21.26 -0.80 -0.42
C MET A 80 -22.12 -0.60 -1.67
N ARG A 81 -21.94 0.51 -2.39
CA ARG A 81 -22.64 0.74 -3.66
C ARG A 81 -22.17 -0.22 -4.76
N GLY A 82 -20.88 -0.53 -4.85
CA GLY A 82 -20.33 -1.46 -5.83
C GLY A 82 -20.87 -2.88 -5.66
N LEU A 83 -21.00 -3.32 -4.40
CA LEU A 83 -21.62 -4.58 -4.03
C LEU A 83 -23.10 -4.61 -4.43
N ARG A 84 -23.89 -3.59 -4.04
CA ARG A 84 -25.32 -3.50 -4.41
C ARG A 84 -25.56 -3.46 -5.92
N LEU A 85 -24.64 -2.87 -6.69
CA LEU A 85 -24.75 -2.79 -8.15
C LEU A 85 -24.10 -3.99 -8.86
N HIS A 86 -23.56 -4.97 -8.13
CA HIS A 86 -22.78 -6.09 -8.67
C HIS A 86 -21.72 -5.66 -9.70
N TRP A 87 -21.11 -4.50 -9.47
CA TRP A 87 -20.20 -3.87 -10.42
C TRP A 87 -18.76 -3.94 -9.95
N ARG A 88 -17.92 -4.68 -10.68
CA ARG A 88 -16.49 -4.90 -10.37
C ARG A 88 -16.24 -5.42 -8.95
N VAL A 89 -17.14 -6.27 -8.46
CA VAL A 89 -17.07 -6.85 -7.12
C VAL A 89 -15.79 -7.64 -6.91
N ARG A 90 -15.35 -8.43 -7.91
CA ARG A 90 -14.11 -9.23 -7.82
C ARG A 90 -12.89 -8.36 -7.53
N ASP A 91 -12.67 -7.34 -8.34
CA ASP A 91 -11.54 -6.42 -8.17
C ASP A 91 -11.65 -5.63 -6.84
N GLY A 92 -12.86 -5.22 -6.47
CA GLY A 92 -13.11 -4.50 -5.22
C GLY A 92 -12.83 -5.35 -3.97
N ILE A 93 -13.26 -6.61 -3.96
CA ILE A 93 -12.95 -7.57 -2.89
C ILE A 93 -11.44 -7.83 -2.85
N GLY A 94 -10.80 -8.02 -4.01
CA GLY A 94 -9.34 -8.19 -4.08
C GLY A 94 -8.57 -7.02 -3.45
N LEU A 95 -9.01 -5.78 -3.67
CA LEU A 95 -8.44 -4.60 -3.01
C LEU A 95 -8.67 -4.59 -1.50
N LEU A 96 -9.84 -5.01 -1.01
CA LEU A 96 -10.10 -5.06 0.43
C LEU A 96 -9.25 -6.14 1.11
N VAL A 97 -9.21 -7.34 0.54
CA VAL A 97 -8.41 -8.45 1.04
C VAL A 97 -6.93 -8.12 1.02
N GLY A 98 -6.42 -7.60 -0.10
CA GLY A 98 -5.02 -7.19 -0.18
C GLY A 98 -4.67 -6.05 0.78
N GLY A 99 -5.60 -5.11 1.01
CA GLY A 99 -5.42 -4.05 2.01
C GLY A 99 -5.38 -4.60 3.44
N ALA A 100 -6.21 -5.59 3.76
CA ALA A 100 -6.18 -6.27 5.05
C ALA A 100 -4.88 -7.08 5.24
N LEU A 101 -4.42 -7.77 4.20
CA LEU A 101 -3.13 -8.48 4.23
C LEU A 101 -1.95 -7.53 4.40
N LEU A 102 -1.99 -6.35 3.77
CA LEU A 102 -0.98 -5.30 3.98
C LEU A 102 -0.98 -4.80 5.42
N ALA A 103 -2.16 -4.54 6.00
CA ALA A 103 -2.26 -4.13 7.39
C ALA A 103 -1.71 -5.22 8.33
N LEU A 104 -2.06 -6.49 8.08
CA LEU A 104 -1.60 -7.61 8.90
C LEU A 104 -0.09 -7.83 8.80
N THR A 105 0.46 -7.85 7.58
CA THR A 105 1.90 -8.04 7.36
C THR A 105 2.71 -6.83 7.83
N GLY A 106 2.17 -5.62 7.72
CA GLY A 106 2.78 -4.41 8.25
C GLY A 106 2.78 -4.40 9.79
N TYR A 107 1.69 -4.83 10.41
CA TYR A 107 1.62 -4.99 11.86
C TYR A 107 2.56 -6.10 12.36
N SER A 108 2.63 -7.22 11.63
CA SER A 108 3.48 -8.35 12.02
C SER A 108 4.95 -7.97 12.08
N LEU A 109 5.45 -7.12 11.15
CA LEU A 109 6.83 -6.62 11.15
C LEU A 109 7.28 -6.00 12.49
N TYR A 110 6.34 -5.52 13.30
CA TYR A 110 6.63 -4.84 14.57
C TYR A 110 6.22 -5.65 15.80
N TYR A 111 5.21 -6.50 15.68
CA TYR A 111 4.51 -7.01 16.86
C TYR A 111 4.27 -8.52 16.91
N LEU A 112 4.32 -9.25 15.78
CA LEU A 112 3.85 -10.64 15.78
C LEU A 112 4.95 -11.67 15.52
N ILE A 113 5.94 -11.34 14.70
CA ILE A 113 6.96 -12.32 14.28
C ILE A 113 8.30 -12.03 14.96
N PRO A 114 9.10 -13.08 15.25
CA PRO A 114 10.46 -12.90 15.75
C PRO A 114 11.36 -12.30 14.65
N ASP A 115 12.50 -11.76 15.06
CA ASP A 115 13.40 -11.02 14.18
C ASP A 115 13.90 -11.85 12.99
N ASP A 116 14.12 -13.16 13.18
CA ASP A 116 14.56 -14.09 12.12
C ASP A 116 13.61 -14.15 10.91
N TRP A 117 12.32 -13.84 11.10
CA TRP A 117 11.31 -13.86 10.04
C TRP A 117 11.02 -12.47 9.47
N ARG A 118 11.62 -11.42 10.04
CA ARG A 118 11.29 -10.02 9.71
C ARG A 118 11.60 -9.69 8.26
N ASP A 119 12.74 -10.14 7.74
CA ASP A 119 13.13 -9.93 6.34
C ASP A 119 12.20 -10.62 5.36
N ALA A 120 11.89 -11.90 5.61
CA ALA A 120 10.96 -12.67 4.78
C ALA A 120 9.57 -11.99 4.73
N ASN A 121 9.06 -11.56 5.88
CA ASN A 121 7.79 -10.85 5.95
C ASN A 121 7.86 -9.45 5.30
N GLY A 122 9.01 -8.78 5.34
CA GLY A 122 9.26 -7.53 4.61
C GLY A 122 9.11 -7.70 3.09
N TRP A 123 9.67 -8.78 2.53
CA TRP A 123 9.51 -9.14 1.12
C TRP A 123 8.06 -9.48 0.77
N VAL A 124 7.38 -10.26 1.62
CA VAL A 124 5.96 -10.58 1.43
C VAL A 124 5.10 -9.31 1.44
N HIS A 125 5.32 -8.41 2.40
CA HIS A 125 4.62 -7.13 2.49
C HIS A 125 4.83 -6.29 1.23
N ALA A 126 6.07 -6.19 0.75
CA ALA A 126 6.42 -5.47 -0.47
C ALA A 126 5.75 -6.06 -1.73
N ALA A 127 5.73 -7.38 -1.86
CA ALA A 127 5.10 -8.07 -2.99
C ALA A 127 3.58 -7.83 -3.01
N ILE A 128 2.91 -7.99 -1.86
CA ILE A 128 1.48 -7.70 -1.72
C ILE A 128 1.21 -6.22 -2.03
N GLY A 129 2.07 -5.30 -1.57
CA GLY A 129 1.94 -3.86 -1.78
C GLY A 129 1.98 -3.47 -3.25
N THR A 130 2.95 -4.02 -3.98
CA THR A 130 3.10 -3.81 -5.43
C THR A 130 1.89 -4.37 -6.19
N LEU A 131 1.46 -5.59 -5.86
CA LEU A 131 0.30 -6.23 -6.50
C LEU A 131 -0.99 -5.46 -6.20
N TRP A 132 -1.16 -4.98 -4.97
CA TRP A 132 -2.31 -4.18 -4.57
C TRP A 132 -2.38 -2.87 -5.36
N ALA A 133 -1.25 -2.16 -5.50
CA ALA A 133 -1.17 -0.93 -6.29
C ALA A 133 -1.50 -1.19 -7.77
N ALA A 134 -0.98 -2.27 -8.36
CA ALA A 134 -1.32 -2.67 -9.73
C ALA A 134 -2.82 -2.99 -9.88
N THR A 135 -3.40 -3.70 -8.91
CA THR A 135 -4.84 -4.00 -8.86
C THR A 135 -5.68 -2.74 -8.74
N LEU A 136 -5.22 -1.72 -7.99
CA LEU A 136 -5.92 -0.44 -7.88
C LEU A 136 -5.93 0.29 -9.22
N LEU A 137 -4.80 0.32 -9.93
CA LEU A 137 -4.70 0.89 -11.26
C LEU A 137 -5.59 0.15 -12.26
N TRP A 138 -5.69 -1.17 -12.16
CA TRP A 138 -6.64 -1.98 -12.94
C TRP A 138 -8.09 -1.66 -12.59
N HIS A 139 -8.43 -1.54 -11.29
CA HIS A 139 -9.76 -1.19 -10.79
C HIS A 139 -10.20 0.23 -11.20
N ARG A 140 -9.25 1.11 -11.52
CA ARG A 140 -9.54 2.43 -12.10
C ARG A 140 -9.97 2.35 -13.57
N ARG A 141 -9.43 1.40 -14.35
CA ARG A 141 -9.65 1.35 -15.80
C ARG A 141 -11.15 1.24 -16.10
N ARG A 142 -11.66 2.05 -17.02
CA ARG A 142 -13.04 1.89 -17.48
C ARG A 142 -13.09 0.59 -18.28
N PRO A 143 -14.05 -0.31 -18.01
CA PRO A 143 -14.25 -1.43 -18.92
C PRO A 143 -14.56 -0.85 -20.32
N PRO A 144 -13.97 -1.42 -21.39
CA PRO A 144 -14.34 -1.04 -22.75
C PRO A 144 -15.85 -1.26 -22.94
N GLY A 145 -16.50 -0.30 -23.61
CA GLY A 145 -17.88 -0.33 -24.11
C GLY A 145 -18.91 -1.18 -23.36
N ARG A 146 -19.77 -0.53 -22.56
CA ARG A 146 -21.15 -0.97 -22.36
C ARG A 146 -22.06 0.20 -22.66
#